data_AF-X1TBM0-F1
#
_entry.id   AF-X1TBM0-F1
#
_cell.length_a   1.000
_cell.length_b   1.000
_cell.length_c   1.000
_cell.angle_alpha   90.00
_cell.angle_beta   90.00
_cell.angle_gamma   90.00
#
_symmetry.space_group_name_H-M   'P 1'
#
loop_
_entity.id
_entity.type
_entity.pdbx_description
1 polymer ?
#
loop_
_entity_poly.entity_id
_entity_poly.type
_entity_poly.pdbx_seq_one_letter_code
_entity_poly.pdbx_strand_id
1 'polypeptide(L)' 'MLKIRKNVVLDENQKPTAIQIPIEDFERLEEIIENYGLAKLMNGVKNDEPLSIEEAKNYYQSLK' A
#
# COMPACT_ATOMS: atom_id res chain seq x y z
N MET A 1 0.96 -17.61 6.64
CA MET A 1 0.53 -17.22 5.28
C MET A 1 -0.96 -16.90 5.35
N LEU A 2 -1.39 -15.73 4.87
CA LEU A 2 -2.83 -15.40 4.83
C LEU A 2 -3.54 -16.43 3.95
N LYS A 3 -4.62 -17.04 4.47
CA LYS A 3 -5.46 -17.95 3.69
C LYS A 3 -6.39 -17.11 2.81
N ILE A 4 -5.91 -16.73 1.64
CA ILE A 4 -6.69 -15.98 0.65
C ILE A 4 -7.50 -16.99 -0.15
N ARG A 5 -8.82 -16.90 -0.09
CA ARG A 5 -9.70 -17.73 -0.91
C ARG A 5 -9.63 -17.19 -2.34
N LYS A 6 -9.12 -18.00 -3.26
CA LYS A 6 -8.93 -17.58 -4.65
C LYS A 6 -9.51 -18.58 -5.64
N ASN A 7 -10.11 -18.05 -6.69
CA ASN A 7 -10.48 -18.80 -7.88
C ASN A 7 -9.57 -18.36 -9.04
N VAL A 8 -9.20 -19.31 -9.89
CA VAL A 8 -8.45 -19.02 -11.11
C VAL A 8 -9.45 -18.84 -12.24
N VAL A 9 -9.36 -17.71 -12.94
CA VAL A 9 -10.14 -17.46 -14.15
C VAL A 9 -9.32 -17.91 -15.35
N LEU A 10 -9.92 -18.77 -16.18
CA LEU A 10 -9.31 -19.32 -17.40
C LEU A 10 -9.94 -18.67 -18.64
N ASP A 11 -9.15 -18.52 -19.71
CA ASP A 11 -9.67 -18.21 -21.04
C ASP A 11 -10.20 -19.45 -21.78
N GLU A 12 -10.65 -19.27 -23.02
CA GLU A 12 -11.16 -20.33 -23.89
C GLU A 12 -10.13 -21.44 -24.20
N ASN A 13 -8.83 -21.16 -24.02
CA ASN A 13 -7.73 -22.11 -24.26
C ASN A 13 -7.26 -22.76 -22.95
N GLN A 14 -8.03 -22.65 -21.86
CA GLN A 14 -7.69 -23.12 -20.51
C GLN A 14 -6.43 -22.46 -19.94
N LYS A 15 -6.06 -21.27 -20.41
CA LYS A 15 -4.93 -20.52 -19.88
C LYS A 15 -5.40 -19.59 -18.76
N PRO A 16 -4.72 -19.56 -17.60
CA PRO A 16 -5.02 -18.60 -16.54
C PRO A 16 -4.85 -17.15 -17.00
N THR A 17 -5.88 -16.33 -16.79
CA THR A 17 -5.88 -14.90 -17.17
C THR A 17 -6.06 -13.97 -15.98
N ALA A 18 -6.77 -14.42 -14.93
CA ALA A 18 -6.97 -13.63 -13.73
C ALA A 18 -7.12 -14.50 -12.48
N ILE A 19 -7.02 -13.85 -11.32
CA ILE A 19 -7.36 -14.40 -10.02
C ILE A 19 -8.56 -13.62 -9.48
N GLN A 20 -9.60 -14.33 -9.09
CA GLN A 20 -10.74 -13.75 -8.39
C GLN A 20 -10.61 -14.05 -6.90
N ILE A 21 -10.74 -13.02 -6.08
CA ILE A 21 -10.74 -13.07 -4.61
C ILE A 21 -11.94 -12.29 -4.08
N PRO A 22 -12.41 -12.58 -2.85
CA PRO A 22 -13.35 -11.71 -2.15
C PRO A 22 -12.83 -10.27 -2.09
N ILE A 23 -13.72 -9.29 -2.18
CA ILE A 23 -13.35 -7.87 -2.15
C ILE A 23 -12.61 -7.51 -0.85
N GLU A 24 -13.05 -8.05 0.29
CA GLU A 24 -12.39 -7.87 1.59
C GLU A 24 -10.95 -8.40 1.61
N ASP A 25 -10.68 -9.50 0.89
CA ASP A 25 -9.32 -10.04 0.78
C ASP A 25 -8.46 -9.15 -0.13
N PHE A 26 -9.04 -8.52 -1.16
CA PHE A 26 -8.35 -7.56 -2.03
C PHE A 26 -7.98 -6.27 -1.27
N GLU A 27 -8.94 -5.66 -0.58
CA GLU A 27 -8.73 -4.43 0.21
C GLU A 27 -7.66 -4.65 1.29
N ARG A 28 -7.70 -5.81 1.95
CA ARG A 28 -6.68 -6.18 2.94
C ARG A 28 -5.28 -6.33 2.34
N LEU A 29 -5.18 -6.80 1.09
CA LEU A 29 -3.89 -6.87 0.39
C LEU A 29 -3.35 -5.47 0.11
N GLU A 30 -4.21 -4.56 -0.36
CA GLU A 30 -3.83 -3.15 -0.59
C GLU A 30 -3.35 -2.51 0.73
N GLU A 31 -4.14 -2.63 1.80
CA GLU A 31 -3.79 -2.08 3.12
C GLU A 31 -2.41 -2.57 3.59
N ILE A 32 -2.11 -3.87 3.46
CA ILE A 32 -0.82 -4.41 3.90
C ILE A 32 0.34 -3.84 3.06
N ILE A 33 0.16 -3.72 1.74
CA ILE A 33 1.18 -3.19 0.84
C ILE A 33 1.42 -1.70 1.11
N GLU A 34 0.36 -0.92 1.25
CA GLU A 34 0.42 0.50 1.56
C GLU A 34 1.06 0.76 2.93
N ASN A 35 0.62 0.05 3.97
CA ASN A 35 1.18 0.16 5.31
C ASN A 35 2.68 -0.21 5.33
N TYR A 36 3.09 -1.23 4.57
CA TYR A 36 4.50 -1.58 4.45
C TYR A 36 5.30 -0.48 3.76
N GLY A 37 4.79 0.07 2.65
CA GLY A 37 5.41 1.18 1.93
C GLY A 37 5.55 2.42 2.81
N LEU A 38 4.49 2.81 3.50
CA LEU A 38 4.47 3.92 4.44
C LEU A 38 5.48 3.70 5.58
N ALA A 39 5.50 2.51 6.19
CA ALA A 39 6.46 2.18 7.23
C ALA A 39 7.91 2.28 6.74
N LYS A 40 8.19 1.91 5.48
CA LYS A 40 9.53 2.07 4.88
C LYS A 40 9.90 3.53 4.71
N LEU A 41 8.98 4.37 4.23
CA LEU A 41 9.19 5.82 4.09
C LEU A 41 9.45 6.47 5.46
N MET A 42 8.63 6.16 6.47
CA MET A 42 8.80 6.65 7.84
C MET A 42 10.13 6.21 8.46
N ASN A 43 10.55 4.96 8.23
CA ASN A 43 11.85 4.49 8.68
C ASN A 43 13.02 5.22 8.00
N GLY A 44 12.85 5.62 6.74
CA GLY A 44 13.84 6.38 5.99
C GLY A 44 14.15 7.75 6.57
N VAL A 45 13.18 8.37 7.24
CA VAL A 45 13.29 9.71 7.86
C VAL A 45 13.35 9.65 9.40
N LYS A 46 13.55 8.45 9.98
CA LYS A 46 13.45 8.24 11.44
C LYS A 46 14.41 9.10 12.27
N ASN A 47 15.56 9.45 11.69
CA ASN A 47 16.60 10.23 12.37
C ASN A 47 16.55 11.72 12.00
N ASP A 48 15.61 12.12 11.15
CA ASP A 48 15.43 13.53 10.80
C ASP A 48 14.81 14.26 11.99
N GLU A 49 15.16 15.54 12.18
CA GLU A 49 14.56 16.34 13.22
C GLU A 49 13.07 16.61 12.90
N PRO A 50 12.14 16.33 13.83
CA PRO A 50 10.75 16.69 13.64
C PRO A 50 10.57 18.20 13.59
N LEU A 51 9.89 18.69 12.57
CA LEU A 51 9.47 20.09 12.50
C LEU A 51 8.34 20.36 13.49
N SER A 52 8.34 21.55 14.09
CA SER A 52 7.15 22.08 14.74
C SER A 52 6.02 22.27 13.73
N ILE A 53 4.78 22.40 14.22
CA ILE A 53 3.61 22.62 13.36
C ILE A 53 3.77 23.88 12.50
N GLU A 54 4.42 24.93 13.03
CA GLU A 54 4.66 26.18 12.30
C GLU A 54 5.69 25.98 11.19
N GLU A 55 6.83 25.37 11.50
CA GLU A 55 7.88 25.06 10.53
C GLU A 55 7.36 24.14 9.42
N ALA A 56 6.59 23.10 9.79
CA ALA A 56 5.98 22.18 8.83
C ALA A 56 5.03 22.89 7.86
N LYS A 57 4.21 23.83 8.36
CA LYS A 57 3.30 24.64 7.52
C LYS A 57 4.08 25.56 6.57
N ASN A 58 5.11 26.24 7.07
CA ASN A 58 5.95 27.13 6.26
C ASN A 58 6.70 26.35 5.17
N TYR A 59 7.27 25.19 5.53
CA TYR A 59 7.93 24.30 4.58
C TYR A 59 6.96 23.76 3.53
N TYR A 60 5.76 23.32 3.92
CA TYR A 60 4.77 22.83 2.95
C TYR A 60 4.31 23.90 1.96
N GLN A 61 4.22 25.16 2.40
CA GLN A 61 3.92 26.29 1.51
C GLN A 61 5.03 26.57 0.50
N SER A 62 6.30 26.35 0.83
CA SER A 62 7.42 26.58 -0.09
C SER A 62 7.59 25.48 -1.15
N LEU A 63 6.95 24.33 -0.98
CA LEU A 63 6.92 23.24 -1.96
C LEU A 63 5.87 23.43 -3.07
N LYS A 64 5.01 24.45 -2.96
CA LYS A 64 3.94 24.75 -3.94
C LYS A 64 4.38 25.71 -5.03
#